data_AF-A0A642BVB1-F1
#
_entry.id   AF-A0A642BVB1-F1
#
_cell.length_a   1.000
_cell.length_b   1.000
_cell.length_c   1.000
_cell.angle_alpha   90.00
_cell.angle_beta   90.00
_cell.angle_gamma   90.00
#
_symmetry.space_group_name_H-M   'P 1'
#
loop_
_entity.id
_entity.type
_entity.pdbx_description
1 polymer ?
#
loop_
_entity_poly.entity_id
_entity_poly.type
_entity_poly.pdbx_seq_one_letter_code
_entity_poly.pdbx_strand_id
1 'polypeptide(L)'
;MKLFKSRKTYYLYNPNTLSYERVYPSAKDRFFGVLRHLSIGIVIGVGIFFIFSRTFDSPVESLLKKENKLLQTQYEVLPLRLNNALEVLDDIQQ
;
A
#
# COMPACT_ATOMS: atom_id res chain seq x y z
N MET A 1 -4.75 -1.70 -25.06
CA MET A 1 -3.50 -2.17 -24.40
C MET A 1 -2.92 -3.32 -25.22
N LYS A 2 -1.81 -3.12 -25.95
CA LYS A 2 -1.20 -4.16 -26.81
C LYS A 2 -0.17 -4.96 -25.99
N LEU A 3 -0.65 -5.91 -25.20
CA LEU A 3 0.20 -6.67 -24.27
C LEU A 3 1.08 -7.71 -24.98
N PHE A 4 0.69 -8.19 -26.15
CA PHE A 4 1.47 -9.13 -26.96
C PHE A 4 1.34 -8.79 -28.45
N LYS A 5 1.87 -7.65 -28.88
CA LYS A 5 1.95 -7.36 -30.33
C LYS A 5 3.18 -8.09 -30.88
N SER A 6 2.96 -9.14 -31.66
CA SER A 6 4.03 -9.71 -32.51
C SER A 6 4.71 -8.56 -33.27
N ARG A 7 6.03 -8.44 -33.11
CA ARG A 7 6.80 -7.36 -33.75
C ARG A 7 6.74 -7.56 -35.25
N LYS A 8 5.86 -6.81 -35.92
CA LYS A 8 5.82 -6.77 -37.38
C LYS A 8 7.21 -6.37 -37.87
N THR A 9 7.82 -7.24 -38.67
CA THR A 9 9.09 -6.94 -39.32
C THR A 9 8.84 -5.87 -40.37
N TYR A 10 9.43 -4.70 -40.18
CA TYR A 10 9.33 -3.62 -41.15
C TYR A 10 10.51 -3.73 -42.11
N TYR A 11 10.19 -3.63 -43.39
CA TYR A 11 11.16 -3.57 -44.47
C TYR A 11 11.09 -2.18 -45.10
N LEU A 12 12.23 -1.52 -45.24
CA LEU A 12 12.34 -0.23 -45.91
C LEU A 12 12.96 -0.46 -47.29
N TYR A 13 12.35 0.11 -48.32
CA TYR A 13 12.89 0.04 -49.68
C TYR A 13 14.05 1.02 -49.82
N ASN A 14 15.19 0.52 -50.31
CA ASN A 14 16.34 1.36 -50.62
C ASN A 14 16.38 1.62 -52.13
N PRO A 15 16.10 2.86 -52.59
CA PRO A 15 16.05 3.17 -54.02
C PRO A 15 17.40 3.04 -54.72
N ASN A 16 18.51 3.02 -53.97
CA ASN A 16 19.85 2.95 -54.52
C ASN A 16 20.31 1.51 -54.81
N THR A 17 19.82 0.54 -54.03
CA THR A 17 20.16 -0.89 -54.19
C THR A 17 18.99 -1.73 -54.73
N LEU A 18 17.85 -1.08 -54.99
CA LEU A 18 16.58 -1.68 -55.46
C LEU A 18 16.08 -2.84 -54.58
N SER A 19 16.52 -2.92 -53.32
CA SER A 19 16.24 -4.03 -52.41
C SER A 19 15.54 -3.57 -51.13
N TYR A 20 14.87 -4.52 -50.48
CA TYR A 20 14.17 -4.29 -49.21
C TYR A 20 15.06 -4.69 -48.05
N GLU A 21 15.40 -3.72 -47.19
CA GLU A 21 16.22 -3.96 -46.00
C GLU A 21 15.36 -4.02 -44.74
N ARG A 22 15.68 -4.97 -43.84
CA ARG A 22 14.98 -5.14 -42.57
C ARG A 22 15.39 -4.05 -41.59
N VAL A 23 14.42 -3.30 -41.09
CA VAL A 23 14.64 -2.28 -40.05
C VAL A 23 14.61 -2.95 -38.67
N TYR A 24 15.75 -2.92 -37.98
CA TYR A 24 15.83 -3.42 -36.61
C TYR A 24 15.33 -2.37 -35.62
N PRO A 25 14.48 -2.76 -34.64
CA PRO A 25 14.04 -1.85 -33.60
C PRO A 25 15.23 -1.42 -32.74
N SER A 26 15.29 -0.12 -32.45
CA SER A 26 16.39 0.50 -31.71
C SER A 26 16.51 -0.08 -30.30
N ALA A 27 17.71 -0.06 -29.73
CA ALA A 27 17.95 -0.50 -28.35
C ALA A 27 17.08 0.28 -27.35
N LYS A 28 16.84 1.57 -27.63
CA LYS A 28 15.98 2.45 -26.82
C LYS A 28 14.53 1.96 -26.79
N ASP A 29 13.98 1.53 -27.93
CA ASP A 29 12.60 1.04 -28.02
C ASP A 29 12.39 -0.23 -27.19
N ARG A 30 13.43 -1.08 -27.11
CA ARG A 30 13.41 -2.29 -26.27
C ARG A 30 13.41 -1.93 -24.80
N PHE A 31 14.26 -0.97 -24.41
CA PHE A 31 14.37 -0.49 -23.03
C PHE A 31 13.04 0.12 -22.54
N PHE A 32 12.41 0.99 -23.32
CA PHE A 32 11.11 1.57 -22.95
C PHE A 32 9.99 0.53 -22.85
N GLY A 33 10.04 -0.53 -23.67
CA GLY A 33 9.12 -1.65 -23.55
C GLY A 33 9.23 -2.34 -22.19
N VAL A 34 10.45 -2.69 -21.76
CA VAL A 34 10.71 -3.31 -20.46
C VAL A 34 10.32 -2.37 -19.31
N LEU A 35 10.73 -1.10 -19.40
CA LEU A 35 10.43 -0.10 -18.37
C LEU A 35 8.93 0.09 -18.15
N ARG A 36 8.14 0.04 -19.22
CA ARG A 36 6.67 0.10 -19.14
C ARG A 36 6.06 -1.11 -18.43
N HIS A 37 6.62 -2.30 -18.62
CA HIS A 37 6.14 -3.48 -17.90
C HIS A 37 6.51 -3.44 -16.42
N LEU A 38 7.72 -2.96 -16.09
CA LEU A 38 8.15 -2.74 -14.72
C LEU A 38 7.29 -1.69 -14.00
N SER A 39 6.95 -0.58 -14.67
CA SER A 39 6.12 0.46 -14.06
C SER A 39 4.71 -0.03 -13.72
N ILE A 40 4.11 -0.86 -14.58
CA ILE A 40 2.80 -1.48 -14.29
C ILE A 40 2.89 -2.39 -13.07
N GLY A 41 3.94 -3.21 -12.98
CA GLY A 41 4.17 -4.07 -11.81
C GLY A 41 4.31 -3.28 -10.51
N ILE A 42 5.06 -2.16 -10.55
CA ILE A 42 5.22 -1.27 -9.39
C ILE A 42 3.88 -0.65 -8.99
N VAL A 43 3.09 -0.13 -9.94
CA VAL A 43 1.79 0.47 -9.63
C VAL A 43 0.84 -0.54 -8.98
N ILE A 44 0.80 -1.78 -9.51
CA ILE A 44 0.00 -2.86 -8.92
C ILE A 44 0.51 -3.21 -7.52
N GLY A 45 1.82 -3.35 -7.34
CA GLY A 45 2.44 -3.67 -6.05
C GLY A 45 2.13 -2.61 -4.99
N VAL A 46 2.29 -1.33 -5.34
CA VAL A 46 1.96 -0.22 -4.45
C VAL A 46 0.47 -0.20 -4.12
N GLY A 47 -0.41 -0.41 -5.11
CA GLY A 47 -1.85 -0.47 -4.88
C GLY A 47 -2.25 -1.59 -3.89
N ILE A 48 -1.71 -2.79 -4.10
CA ILE A 48 -1.95 -3.94 -3.19
C ILE A 48 -1.38 -3.66 -1.80
N PHE A 49 -0.19 -3.07 -1.71
CA PHE A 49 0.43 -2.71 -0.43
C PHE A 49 -0.43 -1.74 0.37
N PHE A 50 -0.97 -0.69 -0.27
CA PHE A 50 -1.86 0.26 0.40
C PHE A 50 -3.17 -0.37 0.87
N ILE A 51 -3.77 -1.24 0.04
CA ILE A 51 -4.98 -1.98 0.42
C ILE A 51 -4.66 -2.86 1.63
N PHE A 52 -3.60 -3.67 1.55
CA PHE A 52 -3.19 -4.56 2.63
C PHE A 52 -2.91 -3.81 3.93
N SER A 53 -2.17 -2.69 3.86
CA SER A 53 -1.86 -1.85 5.01
C SER A 53 -3.09 -1.20 5.66
N ARG A 54 -4.19 -1.02 4.92
CA ARG A 54 -5.44 -0.46 5.44
C ARG A 54 -6.36 -1.53 6.02
N THR A 55 -6.36 -2.73 5.47
CA THR A 55 -7.23 -3.82 5.93
C THR A 55 -6.62 -4.58 7.10
N PHE A 56 -5.29 -4.71 7.13
CA PHE A 56 -4.56 -5.30 8.25
C PHE A 56 -4.05 -4.18 9.15
N ASP A 57 -4.86 -3.84 10.16
CA ASP A 57 -4.38 -3.05 11.31
C ASP A 57 -3.09 -3.73 11.83
N SER A 58 -2.04 -2.94 12.01
CA SER A 58 -0.78 -3.47 12.52
C SER A 58 -1.04 -4.11 13.89
N PRO A 59 -0.41 -5.26 14.23
CA PRO A 59 -0.56 -5.87 15.55
C PRO A 59 -0.29 -4.87 16.68
N VAL A 60 0.59 -3.89 16.45
CA VAL A 60 0.88 -2.77 17.35
C VAL A 60 -0.31 -1.84 17.54
N GLU A 61 -1.03 -1.47 16.48
CA GLU A 61 -2.21 -0.60 16.57
C GLU A 61 -3.35 -1.28 17.33
N SER A 62 -3.52 -2.58 17.13
CA SER A 62 -4.52 -3.36 17.86
C SER A 62 -4.24 -3.42 19.37
N LEU A 63 -2.95 -3.54 19.75
CA LEU A 63 -2.51 -3.49 21.15
C LEU A 63 -2.71 -2.09 21.73
N LEU A 64 -2.30 -1.04 21.02
CA LEU A 64 -2.50 0.34 21.44
C LEU A 64 -3.98 0.68 21.67
N LYS A 65 -4.88 0.18 20.82
CA LYS A 65 -6.34 0.33 20.99
C LYS A 65 -6.83 -0.36 22.26
N LYS A 66 -6.31 -1.56 22.57
CA LYS A 66 -6.65 -2.29 23.80
C LYS A 66 -6.16 -1.56 25.04
N GLU A 67 -4.92 -1.09 25.04
CA GLU A 67 -4.35 -0.33 26.15
C GLU A 67 -5.11 0.98 26.40
N ASN A 68 -5.44 1.74 25.34
CA ASN A 68 -6.26 2.95 25.47
C ASN A 68 -7.63 2.65 26.07
N LYS A 69 -8.31 1.61 25.62
CA LYS A 69 -9.62 1.23 26.15
C LYS A 69 -9.53 0.84 27.64
N LEU A 70 -8.47 0.13 28.02
CA LEU A 70 -8.22 -0.27 29.39
C LEU A 70 -7.94 0.95 30.28
N LEU A 71 -7.11 1.88 29.81
CA LEU A 71 -6.83 3.15 30.51
C LEU A 71 -8.10 3.98 30.70
N GLN A 72 -8.92 4.14 29.66
CA GLN A 72 -10.20 4.85 29.75
C GLN A 72 -11.12 4.21 30.79
N THR A 73 -11.22 2.88 30.78
CA THR A 73 -12.01 2.15 31.77
C THR A 73 -11.50 2.42 33.18
N GLN A 74 -10.18 2.37 33.41
CA GLN A 74 -9.58 2.67 34.71
C GLN A 74 -9.88 4.09 35.18
N TYR A 75 -9.83 5.06 34.28
CA TYR A 75 -10.18 6.45 34.57
C TYR A 75 -11.66 6.61 34.99
N GLU A 76 -12.58 5.83 34.43
CA GLU A 76 -14.00 5.88 34.80
C GLU A 76 -14.28 5.23 36.17
N VAL A 77 -13.63 4.10 36.50
CA VAL A 77 -13.84 3.45 37.81
C VAL A 77 -13.11 4.14 38.97
N LEU A 78 -12.03 4.88 38.70
CA LEU A 78 -11.25 5.57 39.74
C LEU A 78 -12.08 6.57 40.59
N PRO A 79 -12.86 7.51 40.00
CA PRO A 79 -13.68 8.44 40.77
C PRO A 79 -14.81 7.73 41.53
N LEU A 80 -15.36 6.66 40.96
CA LEU A 80 -16.37 5.82 41.62
C LEU A 80 -15.83 5.22 42.92
N ARG A 81 -14.59 4.71 42.89
CA ARG A 81 -13.91 4.19 44.08
C ARG A 81 -13.58 5.28 45.09
N LEU A 82 -13.16 6.46 44.61
CA LEU A 82 -12.90 7.62 45.47
C LEU A 82 -14.16 8.09 46.21
N ASN A 83 -15.28 8.20 45.51
CA ASN A 83 -16.55 8.60 46.10
C ASN A 83 -17.03 7.59 47.15
N ASN A 84 -16.97 6.29 46.84
CA ASN A 84 -17.33 5.25 47.80
C ASN A 84 -16.42 5.29 49.04
N ALA A 85 -15.12 5.57 48.87
CA ALA A 85 -14.19 5.69 50.00
C ALA A 85 -14.49 6.93 50.86
N LEU A 86 -14.88 8.05 50.25
CA LEU A 86 -15.30 9.26 50.96
C LEU A 86 -16.61 9.04 51.75
N GLU A 87 -17.57 8.33 51.16
CA GLU A 87 -18.84 7.99 51.82
C GLU A 87 -18.62 7.13 53.07
N VAL A 88 -17.77 6.10 52.99
CA VAL A 88 -17.41 5.27 54.15
C VAL A 88 -16.67 6.08 55.22
N LEU A 89 -15.84 7.07 54.81
CA LEU A 89 -15.13 7.93 55.75
C LEU A 89 -16.08 8.87 56.50
N ASP A 90 -17.08 9.41 55.81
CA ASP A 90 -18.15 10.24 56.42
C ASP A 90 -18.99 9.42 57.41
N ASP A 91 -19.35 8.18 57.06
CA ASP A 91 -20.10 7.25 57.91
C ASP A 91 -19.33 6.89 59.20
N ILE A 92 -18.00 6.79 59.15
CA ILE A 92 -17.15 6.52 60.33
C ILE A 92 -17.00 7.76 61.23
N GLN A 93 -17.13 8.97 60.67
CA GLN A 93 -16.97 10.22 61.42
C GLN A 93 -18.25 10.68 62.14
N GLN A 94 -19.41 10.07 61.85
CA GLN A 94 -20.66 10.26 62.59
C GLN A 94 -20.74 9.39 63.86
#